data_AF-A0A9Q1J9X5-F1
#
_entry.id   AF-A0A9Q1J9X5-F1
#
_cell.length_a   1.000
_cell.length_b   1.000
_cell.length_c   1.000
_cell.angle_alpha   90.00
_cell.angle_beta   90.00
_cell.angle_gamma   90.00
#
_symmetry.space_group_name_H-M   'P 1'
#
loop_
_entity.id
_entity.type
_entity.pdbx_description
1 polymer ?
#
loop_
_entity_poly.entity_id
_entity_poly.type
_entity_poly.pdbx_seq_one_letter_code
_entity_poly.pdbx_strand_id
1 'polypeptide(L)'
;MSKISKAGRAVVVSRCLKIAKATPAKVQTCPLCMTPLQNKQRLICTHAFCAACLKKSVDRVGLQCPVCFKALSVVGDQPEGEMVLKDLTDCFGKDCVCIMYNIPSGIQTETHPNPGKPFTGIQTEAWIPNNSLDGQEVLKLLQRAFEQKLIFTVYATDGAADRVVFTDIPHAGNL
;
A
#
# COMPACT_ATOMS: atom_id res chain seq x y z
N MET A 1 -1.58 2.90 -11.88
CA MET A 1 -0.96 1.76 -11.14
C MET A 1 0.49 2.08 -10.82
N SER A 2 0.77 2.54 -9.61
CA SER A 2 2.16 2.72 -9.12
C SER A 2 2.89 1.37 -9.17
N LYS A 3 4.06 1.36 -9.80
CA LYS A 3 4.91 0.17 -9.87
C LYS A 3 5.95 0.27 -8.77
N ILE A 4 5.72 -0.39 -7.64
CA ILE A 4 6.74 -0.60 -6.60
C ILE A 4 8.01 -1.18 -7.24
N SER A 5 9.17 -0.60 -6.96
CA SER A 5 10.45 -1.07 -7.51
C SER A 5 10.75 -2.52 -7.11
N LYS A 6 11.67 -3.17 -7.84
CA LYS A 6 12.12 -4.53 -7.52
C LYS A 6 12.73 -4.63 -6.12
N ALA A 7 13.45 -3.60 -5.68
CA ALA A 7 14.02 -3.53 -4.34
C ALA A 7 12.90 -3.38 -3.30
N GLY A 8 11.94 -2.49 -3.55
CA GLY A 8 10.74 -2.32 -2.73
C GLY A 8 9.94 -3.59 -2.54
N ARG A 9 9.73 -4.37 -3.60
CA ARG A 9 9.05 -5.67 -3.50
C ARG A 9 9.81 -6.63 -2.60
N ALA A 10 11.14 -6.68 -2.69
CA ALA A 10 11.94 -7.54 -1.81
C ALA A 10 11.83 -7.10 -0.34
N VAL A 11 11.83 -5.78 -0.08
CA VAL A 11 11.63 -5.21 1.27
C VAL A 11 10.24 -5.54 1.83
N VAL A 12 9.19 -5.44 1.01
CA VAL A 12 7.84 -5.80 1.45
C VAL A 12 7.78 -7.30 1.73
N VAL A 13 8.26 -8.15 0.81
CA VAL A 13 8.22 -9.60 0.98
C VAL A 13 8.91 -10.01 2.27
N SER A 14 10.09 -9.45 2.60
CA SER A 14 10.81 -9.82 3.82
C SER A 14 10.01 -9.52 5.10
N ARG A 15 9.27 -8.40 5.15
CA ARG A 15 8.39 -8.04 6.29
C ARG A 15 7.20 -9.00 6.46
N CYS A 16 6.77 -9.67 5.39
CA CYS A 16 5.60 -10.56 5.38
C CYS A 16 5.95 -12.02 5.69
N LEU A 17 7.22 -12.33 5.91
CA LEU A 17 7.70 -13.68 6.21
C LEU A 17 7.67 -13.96 7.70
N LYS A 18 7.27 -15.19 8.05
CA LYS A 18 7.48 -15.75 9.37
C LYS A 18 8.72 -16.64 9.36
N ILE A 19 9.62 -16.44 10.31
CA ILE A 19 10.72 -17.37 10.58
C ILE A 19 10.11 -18.67 11.07
N ALA A 20 10.37 -19.77 10.36
CA ALA A 20 9.86 -21.08 10.76
C ALA A 20 10.67 -21.63 11.94
N LYS A 21 9.99 -22.07 13.00
CA LYS A 21 10.60 -22.94 14.02
C LYS A 21 10.86 -24.33 13.40
N ALA A 22 11.99 -24.94 13.74
CA ALA A 22 12.31 -26.31 13.32
C ALA A 22 11.27 -27.28 13.89
N THR A 23 10.64 -28.07 13.03
CA THR A 23 9.73 -29.16 13.40
C THR A 23 10.06 -30.41 12.60
N PRO A 24 9.68 -31.62 13.08
CA PRO A 24 10.03 -32.88 12.43
C PRO A 24 9.44 -32.96 11.02
N ALA A 25 10.25 -33.42 10.07
CA ALA A 25 10.03 -33.24 8.64
C ALA A 25 8.97 -34.18 8.05
N LYS A 26 7.75 -33.67 7.84
CA LYS A 26 7.03 -34.03 6.60
C LYS A 26 7.67 -33.23 5.47
N VAL A 27 8.11 -33.90 4.40
CA VAL A 27 8.60 -33.23 3.19
C VAL A 27 7.49 -32.34 2.67
N GLN A 28 7.65 -31.02 2.84
CA GLN A 28 6.69 -30.05 2.32
C GLN A 28 7.11 -29.69 0.88
N THR A 29 6.18 -29.85 -0.06
CA THR A 29 6.37 -29.55 -1.48
C THR A 29 5.98 -28.10 -1.77
N CYS A 30 6.76 -27.43 -2.61
CA CYS A 30 6.45 -26.09 -3.11
C CYS A 30 5.35 -26.14 -4.17
N PRO A 31 4.23 -25.41 -4.03
CA PRO A 31 3.13 -25.45 -5.01
C PRO A 31 3.46 -24.74 -6.33
N LEU A 32 4.56 -23.98 -6.39
CA LEU A 32 4.97 -23.23 -7.59
C LEU A 32 5.93 -24.00 -8.51
N CYS A 33 6.73 -24.91 -7.94
CA CYS A 33 7.69 -25.71 -8.71
C CYS A 33 7.53 -27.21 -8.53
N MET A 34 6.59 -27.64 -7.68
CA MET A 34 6.28 -29.05 -7.39
C MET A 34 7.46 -29.88 -6.85
N THR A 35 8.51 -29.23 -6.33
CA THR A 35 9.67 -29.87 -5.69
C THR A 35 9.68 -29.59 -4.18
N PRO A 36 10.49 -30.33 -3.38
CA PRO A 36 10.66 -30.04 -1.96
C PRO A 36 11.05 -28.57 -1.72
N LEU A 37 10.51 -27.97 -0.65
CA LEU A 37 10.76 -26.57 -0.30
C LEU A 37 12.25 -26.31 -0.06
N GLN A 38 12.85 -25.45 -0.87
CA GLN A 38 14.22 -24.94 -0.72
C GLN A 38 14.19 -23.52 -0.12
N ASN A 39 14.97 -23.27 0.93
CA ASN A 39 14.97 -21.97 1.63
C ASN A 39 13.53 -21.52 1.94
N LYS A 40 12.81 -22.37 2.67
CA LYS A 40 11.38 -22.25 2.93
C LYS A 40 11.02 -20.86 3.46
N GLN A 41 10.12 -20.19 2.74
CA GLN A 41 9.51 -18.93 3.12
C GLN A 41 8.03 -19.15 3.41
N ARG A 42 7.57 -18.76 4.60
CA ARG A 42 6.17 -18.87 5.02
C ARG A 42 5.57 -17.48 5.15
N LEU A 43 4.47 -17.25 4.42
CA LEU A 43 3.72 -16.00 4.47
C LEU A 43 2.84 -15.92 5.73
N ILE A 44 2.32 -14.72 6.02
CA ILE A 44 1.33 -14.49 7.10
C ILE A 44 0.07 -15.35 6.90
N CYS A 45 -0.36 -15.56 5.66
CA CYS A 45 -1.47 -16.45 5.30
C CYS A 45 -1.15 -17.94 5.45
N THR A 46 0.01 -18.29 6.00
CA THR A 46 0.52 -19.62 6.32
C THR A 46 0.98 -20.49 5.14
N HIS A 47 0.70 -20.12 3.89
CA HIS A 47 1.26 -20.80 2.71
C HIS A 47 2.79 -20.67 2.67
N ALA A 48 3.45 -21.71 2.17
CA ALA A 48 4.91 -21.82 2.12
C ALA A 48 5.43 -22.11 0.70
N PHE A 49 6.55 -21.50 0.36
CA PHE A 49 7.16 -21.54 -0.98
C PHE A 49 8.69 -21.61 -0.88
N CYS A 50 9.35 -22.03 -1.96
CA CYS A 50 10.78 -21.79 -2.10
C CYS A 50 11.01 -20.27 -2.19
N ALA A 51 12.07 -19.76 -1.56
CA ALA A 51 12.36 -18.31 -1.59
C ALA A 51 12.45 -17.75 -3.02
N ALA A 52 13.11 -18.49 -3.92
CA ALA A 52 13.23 -18.09 -5.33
C ALA A 52 11.88 -18.11 -6.07
N CYS A 53 11.00 -19.06 -5.77
CA CYS A 53 9.69 -19.17 -6.39
C CYS A 53 8.76 -18.03 -5.94
N LEU A 54 8.73 -17.72 -4.64
CA LEU A 54 7.95 -16.61 -4.11
C LEU A 54 8.42 -15.28 -4.71
N LYS A 55 9.74 -15.05 -4.76
CA LYS A 55 10.32 -13.85 -5.38
C LYS A 55 9.90 -13.70 -6.85
N LYS A 56 10.06 -14.75 -7.65
CA LYS A 56 9.64 -14.73 -9.07
C LYS A 56 8.15 -14.46 -9.23
N SER A 57 7.31 -15.02 -8.36
CA SER A 57 5.87 -14.80 -8.41
C SER A 57 5.51 -13.35 -8.08
N VAL A 58 6.10 -12.77 -7.03
CA VAL A 58 5.88 -11.37 -6.65
C VAL A 58 6.40 -10.40 -7.71
N ASP A 59 7.54 -10.71 -8.35
CA ASP A 59 8.09 -9.91 -9.45
C ASP A 59 7.15 -9.89 -10.68
N ARG A 60 6.40 -10.97 -10.92
CA ARG A 60 5.50 -11.09 -12.08
C ARG A 60 4.06 -10.65 -11.81
N VAL A 61 3.49 -11.06 -10.68
CA VAL A 61 2.04 -11.03 -10.41
C VAL A 61 1.68 -10.03 -9.30
N GLY A 62 2.68 -9.44 -8.63
CA GLY A 62 2.49 -8.44 -7.58
C GLY A 62 2.51 -9.03 -6.17
N LEU A 63 2.28 -8.16 -5.18
CA LEU A 63 2.41 -8.47 -3.74
C LEU A 63 1.19 -9.24 -3.22
N GLN A 64 0.94 -10.43 -3.75
CA GLN A 64 -0.13 -11.31 -3.32
C GLN A 64 0.34 -12.76 -3.16
N CYS A 65 -0.32 -13.50 -2.27
CA CYS A 65 -0.09 -14.94 -2.13
C CYS A 65 -0.51 -15.67 -3.41
N PRO A 66 0.35 -16.48 -4.04
CA PRO A 66 0.02 -17.17 -5.30
C PRO A 66 -1.02 -18.28 -5.17
N VAL A 67 -1.39 -18.66 -3.94
CA VAL A 67 -2.34 -19.75 -3.66
C VAL A 67 -3.72 -19.23 -3.26
N CYS A 68 -3.76 -18.23 -2.38
CA CYS A 68 -5.03 -17.70 -1.85
C CYS A 68 -5.28 -16.22 -2.17
N PHE A 69 -4.42 -15.59 -2.96
CA PHE A 69 -4.52 -14.19 -3.40
C PHE A 69 -4.57 -13.13 -2.30
N LYS A 70 -4.39 -13.52 -1.03
CA LYS A 70 -4.27 -12.56 0.08
C LYS A 70 -3.05 -11.68 -0.13
N ALA A 71 -3.24 -10.36 -0.04
CA ALA A 71 -2.18 -9.37 -0.17
C ALA A 71 -1.06 -9.63 0.84
N LEU A 72 0.18 -9.45 0.40
CA LEU A 72 1.37 -9.62 1.24
C LEU A 72 1.55 -8.39 2.14
N SER A 73 1.42 -7.19 1.57
CA SER A 73 1.38 -5.95 2.34
C SER A 73 -0.06 -5.50 2.56
N VAL A 74 -0.32 -4.97 3.75
CA VAL A 74 -1.52 -4.17 4.04
C VAL A 74 -1.17 -2.66 4.08
N VAL A 75 0.12 -2.33 4.02
CA VAL A 75 0.63 -0.95 4.02
C VAL A 75 1.02 -0.57 2.59
N GLY A 76 0.50 0.56 2.10
CA GLY A 76 0.83 1.09 0.78
C GLY A 76 2.16 1.84 0.75
N ASP A 77 2.37 2.61 -0.31
CA ASP A 77 3.59 3.37 -0.60
C ASP A 77 3.37 4.89 -0.59
N GLN A 78 2.33 5.37 0.08
CA GLN A 78 2.16 6.80 0.34
C GLN A 78 3.38 7.36 1.10
N PRO A 79 3.98 8.48 0.64
CA PRO A 79 5.06 9.15 1.37
C PRO A 79 4.61 9.69 2.73
N GLU A 80 5.58 10.12 3.55
CA GLU A 80 5.26 10.83 4.80
C GLU A 80 4.56 12.16 4.55
N GLY A 81 3.63 12.51 5.44
CA GLY A 81 2.82 13.71 5.34
C GLY A 81 1.70 13.71 6.38
N GLU A 82 0.79 14.66 6.26
CA GLU A 82 -0.23 14.96 7.27
C GLU A 82 -1.64 14.83 6.70
N MET A 83 -2.56 14.41 7.58
CA MET A 83 -4.00 14.42 7.38
C MET A 83 -4.61 15.17 8.56
N VAL A 84 -5.24 16.31 8.29
CA VAL A 84 -5.86 17.17 9.30
C VAL A 84 -7.36 17.22 9.06
N LEU A 85 -8.14 17.06 10.13
CA LEU A 85 -9.58 17.17 10.10
C LEU A 85 -10.03 18.51 10.65
N LYS A 86 -10.97 19.15 9.98
CA LYS A 86 -11.60 20.37 10.43
C LYS A 86 -13.11 20.25 10.30
N ASP A 87 -13.81 20.32 11.43
CA ASP A 87 -15.26 20.44 11.43
C ASP A 87 -15.64 21.80 10.87
N LEU A 88 -16.54 21.80 9.89
CA LEU A 88 -17.11 22.99 9.30
C LEU A 88 -18.63 22.93 9.41
N THR A 89 -19.19 24.04 9.87
CA THR A 89 -20.62 24.32 9.80
C THR A 89 -20.85 25.06 8.48
N ASP A 90 -21.78 24.58 7.66
CA ASP A 90 -22.19 25.17 6.37
C ASP A 90 -21.39 24.77 5.11
N CYS A 91 -21.07 23.46 4.96
CA CYS A 91 -20.85 22.94 3.60
C CYS A 91 -22.21 22.72 2.94
N PHE A 92 -22.62 23.64 2.08
CA PHE A 92 -23.90 23.57 1.38
C PHE A 92 -25.10 23.43 2.33
N GLY A 93 -25.10 24.17 3.45
CA GLY A 93 -26.19 24.14 4.44
C GLY A 93 -26.19 22.92 5.36
N LYS A 94 -25.09 22.16 5.44
CA LYS A 94 -24.94 20.98 6.30
C LYS A 94 -23.62 20.98 7.06
N ASP A 95 -23.61 20.31 8.21
CA ASP A 95 -22.39 20.00 8.94
C ASP A 95 -21.53 19.02 8.15
N CYS A 96 -20.24 19.30 8.07
CA CYS A 96 -19.28 18.55 7.28
C CYS A 96 -17.91 18.53 7.96
N VAL A 97 -17.10 17.55 7.57
CA VAL A 97 -15.69 17.50 7.91
C VAL A 97 -14.90 17.78 6.64
N CYS A 98 -14.04 18.80 6.70
CA CYS A 98 -12.99 19.02 5.72
C CYS A 98 -11.77 18.19 6.11
N ILE A 99 -11.30 17.37 5.18
CA ILE A 99 -10.07 16.61 5.30
C ILE A 99 -9.00 17.32 4.48
N MET A 100 -7.97 17.82 5.13
CA MET A 100 -6.82 18.43 4.49
C MET A 100 -5.67 17.43 4.45
N TYR A 101 -5.18 17.12 3.26
CA TYR A 101 -4.00 16.30 3.06
C TYR A 101 -2.81 17.16 2.63
N ASN A 102 -1.66 16.92 3.25
CA ASN A 102 -0.41 17.57 2.91
C ASN A 102 0.71 16.53 2.84
N ILE A 103 1.09 16.12 1.63
CA ILE A 103 2.26 15.28 1.39
C ILE A 103 3.34 16.18 0.79
N PRO A 104 4.40 16.56 1.53
CA PRO A 104 5.48 17.40 1.01
C PRO A 104 6.27 16.68 -0.10
N SER A 105 6.94 17.47 -0.94
CA SER A 105 7.94 16.95 -1.89
C SER A 105 9.08 16.27 -1.13
N GLY A 106 9.68 15.25 -1.74
CA GLY A 106 10.72 14.46 -1.08
C GLY A 106 11.51 13.58 -2.03
N ILE A 107 12.20 12.60 -1.45
CA ILE A 107 13.02 11.62 -2.17
C ILE A 107 12.34 10.25 -2.12
N GLN A 108 12.35 9.55 -3.25
CA GLN A 108 11.75 8.24 -3.37
C GLN A 108 12.51 7.18 -2.56
N THR A 109 11.77 6.39 -1.77
CA THR A 109 12.32 5.28 -0.99
C THR A 109 12.41 4.02 -1.85
N GLU A 110 12.95 2.94 -1.28
CA GLU A 110 12.98 1.63 -1.93
C GLU A 110 11.59 1.15 -2.37
N THR A 111 10.51 1.55 -1.70
CA THR A 111 9.14 1.12 -2.04
C THR A 111 8.54 1.86 -3.23
N HIS A 112 9.13 2.97 -3.67
CA HIS A 112 8.64 3.76 -4.80
C HIS A 112 9.21 3.27 -6.15
N PRO A 113 8.70 3.75 -7.30
CA PRO A 113 9.14 3.29 -8.61
C PRO A 113 10.61 3.59 -8.93
N ASN A 114 11.12 4.76 -8.55
CA ASN A 114 12.47 5.23 -8.85
C ASN A 114 13.23 5.64 -7.57
N PRO A 115 13.70 4.67 -6.75
CA PRO A 115 14.40 4.96 -5.50
C PRO A 115 15.55 5.97 -5.67
N GLY A 116 15.66 6.92 -4.75
CA GLY A 116 16.67 7.98 -4.75
C GLY A 116 16.35 9.20 -5.64
N LYS A 117 15.35 9.13 -6.53
CA LYS A 117 14.91 10.29 -7.32
C LYS A 117 13.96 11.19 -6.51
N PRO A 118 13.92 12.50 -6.80
CA PRO A 118 12.92 13.38 -6.20
C PRO A 118 11.51 13.05 -6.71
N PHE A 119 10.51 13.44 -5.93
CA PHE A 119 9.12 13.51 -6.36
C PHE A 119 8.50 14.84 -5.88
N THR A 120 7.50 15.34 -6.62
CA THR A 120 6.69 16.49 -6.21
C THR A 120 5.52 16.05 -5.34
N GLY A 121 5.34 16.70 -4.19
CA GLY A 121 4.26 16.46 -3.25
C GLY A 121 2.87 16.90 -3.74
N ILE A 122 1.87 16.81 -2.85
CA ILE A 122 0.49 17.25 -3.10
C ILE A 122 -0.12 17.90 -1.85
N GLN A 123 -0.88 18.97 -2.05
CA GLN A 123 -1.77 19.56 -1.06
C GLN A 123 -3.17 19.57 -1.64
N THR A 124 -4.13 18.98 -0.93
CA THR A 124 -5.49 18.81 -1.43
C THR A 124 -6.45 18.65 -0.27
N GLU A 125 -7.72 18.98 -0.51
CA GLU A 125 -8.79 18.86 0.46
C GLU A 125 -9.91 17.97 -0.09
N ALA A 126 -10.63 17.32 0.83
CA ALA A 126 -11.81 16.53 0.54
C ALA A 126 -12.88 16.81 1.60
N TRP A 127 -14.14 16.58 1.23
CA TRP A 127 -15.29 16.99 2.03
C TRP A 127 -16.20 15.80 2.32
N ILE A 128 -16.62 15.64 3.57
CA ILE A 128 -17.53 14.56 3.99
C ILE A 128 -18.69 15.15 4.79
N PRO A 129 -19.96 14.83 4.45
CA PRO A 129 -21.10 15.18 5.31
C PRO A 129 -20.97 14.52 6.69
N ASN A 130 -21.03 15.32 7.76
CA ASN A 130 -20.85 14.83 9.14
C ASN A 130 -22.18 14.41 9.81
N ASN A 131 -23.31 14.62 9.12
CA ASN A 131 -24.64 14.38 9.65
C ASN A 131 -25.20 12.97 9.36
N SER A 132 -24.42 12.08 8.75
CA SER A 132 -24.83 10.69 8.49
C SER A 132 -23.86 9.69 9.11
N LEU A 133 -24.39 8.54 9.54
CA LEU A 133 -23.59 7.42 10.03
C LEU A 133 -22.60 6.96 8.95
N ASP A 134 -23.04 6.96 7.69
CA ASP A 134 -22.20 6.61 6.54
C ASP A 134 -21.00 7.57 6.39
N GLY A 135 -21.20 8.88 6.55
CA GLY A 135 -20.12 9.86 6.46
C GLY A 135 -19.07 9.67 7.56
N GLN A 136 -19.53 9.40 8.79
CA GLN A 136 -18.62 9.12 9.91
C GLN A 136 -17.85 7.81 9.73
N GLU A 137 -18.49 6.77 9.17
CA GLU A 137 -17.79 5.52 8.84
C GLU A 137 -16.79 5.70 7.70
N VAL A 138 -17.13 6.45 6.65
CA VAL A 138 -16.19 6.79 5.58
C VAL A 138 -14.98 7.56 6.13
N LEU A 139 -15.19 8.53 7.02
CA LEU A 139 -14.12 9.28 7.66
C LEU A 139 -13.17 8.37 8.44
N LYS A 140 -13.70 7.45 9.25
CA LYS A 140 -12.89 6.47 10.00
C LYS A 140 -12.09 5.57 9.05
N LEU A 141 -12.69 5.15 7.94
CA LEU A 141 -12.01 4.32 6.94
C LEU A 141 -10.88 5.07 6.25
N LEU A 142 -11.07 6.36 5.92
CA LEU A 142 -10.04 7.20 5.33
C LEU A 142 -8.88 7.47 6.28
N GLN A 143 -9.16 7.73 7.56
CA GLN A 143 -8.11 7.85 8.59
C GLN A 143 -7.26 6.58 8.66
N ARG A 144 -7.91 5.40 8.74
CA ARG A 144 -7.20 4.11 8.73
C ARG A 144 -6.42 3.87 7.44
N ALA A 145 -6.99 4.22 6.29
CA ALA A 145 -6.31 4.09 5.00
C ALA A 145 -5.09 5.02 4.92
N PHE A 146 -5.17 6.23 5.47
CA PHE A 146 -4.04 7.16 5.54
C PHE A 146 -2.93 6.64 6.47
N GLU A 147 -3.28 6.15 7.66
CA GLU A 147 -2.36 5.47 8.58
C GLU A 147 -1.67 4.26 7.92
N GLN A 148 -2.41 3.53 7.10
CA GLN A 148 -1.93 2.39 6.33
C GLN A 148 -1.25 2.78 5.01
N LYS A 149 -1.03 4.08 4.75
CA LYS A 149 -0.33 4.57 3.55
C LYS A 149 -1.03 4.19 2.23
N LEU A 150 -2.36 4.12 2.22
CA LEU A 150 -3.20 3.66 1.09
C LEU A 150 -3.89 4.77 0.31
N ILE A 151 -3.89 6.02 0.80
CA ILE A 151 -4.60 7.13 0.13
C ILE A 151 -3.84 7.62 -1.10
N PHE A 152 -2.52 7.75 -0.98
CA PHE A 152 -1.67 8.27 -2.04
C PHE A 152 -0.63 7.27 -2.51
N THR A 153 -0.02 7.56 -3.66
CA THR A 153 1.11 6.80 -4.19
C THR A 153 2.02 7.70 -5.03
N VAL A 154 3.27 7.31 -5.22
CA VAL A 154 4.19 8.00 -6.13
C VAL A 154 3.97 7.49 -7.55
N TYR A 155 3.51 8.39 -8.43
CA TYR A 155 3.37 8.11 -9.84
C TYR A 155 4.61 8.57 -10.60
N ALA A 156 5.25 7.61 -11.25
CA ALA A 156 6.40 7.87 -12.11
C ALA A 156 5.99 7.87 -13.59
N THR A 157 6.48 8.86 -14.32
CA THR A 157 6.23 9.05 -15.76
C THR A 157 7.53 9.14 -16.51
N ASP A 158 7.65 8.45 -17.65
CA ASP A 158 8.81 8.59 -18.51
C ASP A 158 8.88 10.02 -19.08
N GLY A 159 9.97 10.72 -18.79
CA GLY A 159 10.23 12.08 -19.31
C GLY A 159 9.56 13.24 -18.55
N ALA A 160 8.83 12.98 -17.48
CA ALA A 160 8.25 14.02 -16.61
C ALA A 160 8.61 13.78 -15.13
N ALA A 161 8.48 14.83 -14.32
CA ALA A 161 8.76 14.73 -12.90
C ALA A 161 7.76 13.80 -12.19
N ASP A 162 8.30 12.86 -11.42
CA ASP A 162 7.53 11.96 -10.57
C ASP A 162 6.75 12.76 -9.52
N ARG A 163 5.51 12.37 -9.24
CA ARG A 163 4.61 13.15 -8.38
C ARG A 163 3.73 12.27 -7.52
N VAL A 164 3.25 12.82 -6.40
CA VAL A 164 2.24 12.16 -5.57
C VAL A 164 0.86 12.30 -6.24
N VAL A 165 0.12 11.20 -6.29
CA VAL A 165 -1.26 11.15 -6.79
C VAL A 165 -2.12 10.31 -5.83
N PHE A 166 -3.45 10.47 -5.92
CA PHE A 166 -4.36 9.52 -5.27
C PHE A 166 -4.18 8.11 -5.83
N THR A 167 -4.44 7.11 -4.99
CA THR A 167 -4.63 5.73 -5.44
C THR A 167 -6.00 5.60 -6.15
N ASP A 168 -6.71 4.49 -5.95
CA ASP A 168 -8.04 4.25 -6.51
C ASP A 168 -9.16 4.55 -5.49
N ILE A 169 -8.86 5.23 -4.37
CA ILE A 169 -9.87 5.66 -3.40
C ILE A 169 -10.47 6.99 -3.87
N PRO A 170 -11.73 7.01 -4.35
CA PRO A 170 -12.35 8.23 -4.85
C PRO A 170 -12.56 9.22 -3.70
N HIS A 171 -12.13 10.46 -3.89
CA HIS A 171 -12.38 11.58 -2.99
C HIS A 171 -13.27 12.60 -3.70
N ALA A 172 -14.29 13.10 -3.02
CA ALA A 172 -15.07 14.24 -3.50
C ALA A 172 -14.20 15.50 -3.37
N GLY A 173 -13.60 15.93 -4.48
CA GLY A 173 -12.64 17.04 -4.54
C GLY A 173 -12.01 17.25 -5.93
N ASN A 174 -12.11 16.27 -6.82
CA ASN A 174 -11.80 16.44 -8.25
C ASN A 174 -13.09 16.35 -9.07
N LEU A 175 -13.76 17.49 -9.25
CA LEU A 175 -14.62 17.76 -10.41
C LEU A 175 -13.88 18.73 -11.32
#